data_AF-A0A7X8QHS1-F1
#
_entry.id   AF-A0A7X8QHS1-F1
#
_cell.length_a   1.000
_cell.length_b   1.000
_cell.length_c   1.000
_cell.angle_alpha   90.00
_cell.angle_beta   90.00
_cell.angle_gamma   90.00
#
_symmetry.space_group_name_H-M   'P 1'
#
loop_
_entity.id
_entity.type
_entity.pdbx_description
1 polymer ?
#
loop_
_entity_poly.entity_id
_entity_poly.type
_entity_poly.pdbx_seq_one_letter_code
_entity_poly.pdbx_strand_id
1 'polypeptide(L)'
;MECMKSETAGHSISIDTANGCYYVHDIHAVKKTVVFNGRYRIDYSNPSGTYISFTHEGSPVNAGTFTITDTKTKETIQVSIVPGTGRTLIKE
;
A
#
# COMPACT_ATOMS: atom_id res chain seq x y z
N MET A 1 -10.80 6.53 -6.26
CA MET A 1 -10.36 5.33 -5.51
C MET A 1 -11.47 4.29 -5.57
N GLU A 2 -11.13 3.00 -5.65
CA GLU A 2 -12.13 1.92 -5.71
C GLU A 2 -13.07 1.91 -4.49
N CYS A 3 -12.55 2.19 -3.28
CA CYS A 3 -13.36 2.28 -2.06
C CYS A 3 -14.44 3.38 -2.07
N MET A 4 -14.29 4.40 -2.92
CA MET A 4 -15.23 5.53 -2.98
C MET A 4 -16.40 5.28 -3.95
N LYS A 5 -16.47 4.10 -4.59
CA LYS A 5 -17.54 3.79 -5.55
C LYS A 5 -18.87 3.44 -4.87
N SER A 6 -18.83 2.84 -3.68
CA SER A 6 -20.00 2.60 -2.81
C SER A 6 -19.53 2.32 -1.38
N GLU A 7 -20.43 2.40 -0.40
CA GLU A 7 -20.13 2.07 1.00
C GLU A 7 -19.70 0.60 1.21
N THR A 8 -20.09 -0.27 0.28
CA THR A 8 -19.76 -1.70 0.29
C THR A 8 -18.55 -2.06 -0.57
N ALA A 9 -17.96 -1.10 -1.30
CA ALA A 9 -16.85 -1.32 -2.21
C ALA A 9 -15.50 -1.45 -1.48
N GLY A 10 -15.41 -2.32 -0.48
CA GLY A 10 -14.18 -2.52 0.29
C GLY A 10 -13.03 -3.01 -0.59
N HIS A 11 -11.94 -2.25 -0.60
CA HIS A 11 -10.67 -2.67 -1.19
C HIS A 11 -9.54 -2.47 -0.20
N SER A 12 -8.54 -3.34 -0.27
CA SER A 12 -7.34 -3.22 0.53
C SER A 12 -6.09 -3.60 -0.24
N ILE A 13 -4.95 -3.10 0.23
CA ILE A 13 -3.63 -3.45 -0.27
C ILE A 13 -2.92 -4.17 0.86
N SER A 14 -2.49 -5.42 0.64
CA SER A 14 -1.64 -6.12 1.59
C SER A 14 -0.19 -6.14 1.12
N ILE A 15 0.75 -5.94 2.04
CA ILE A 15 2.18 -5.89 1.73
C ILE A 15 2.84 -7.13 2.32
N ASP A 16 3.57 -7.86 1.47
CA ASP A 16 4.40 -8.98 1.86
C ASP A 16 5.86 -8.61 1.61
N THR A 17 6.51 -8.11 2.66
CA THR A 17 7.91 -7.67 2.61
C THR A 17 8.88 -8.85 2.52
N ALA A 18 8.47 -10.05 2.95
CA ALA A 18 9.30 -11.25 2.89
C ALA A 18 9.44 -11.76 1.46
N ASN A 19 8.33 -11.73 0.70
CA ASN A 19 8.31 -12.14 -0.71
C ASN A 19 8.50 -10.97 -1.68
N GLY A 20 8.63 -9.74 -1.17
CA GLY A 20 8.84 -8.55 -1.99
C GLY A 20 7.67 -8.29 -2.95
N CYS A 21 6.44 -8.41 -2.46
CA CYS A 21 5.24 -8.22 -3.27
C CYS A 21 4.12 -7.48 -2.53
N TYR A 22 3.15 -6.97 -3.28
CA TYR A 22 1.88 -6.52 -2.73
C TYR A 22 0.69 -7.14 -3.47
N TYR A 23 -0.43 -7.18 -2.78
CA TYR A 23 -1.70 -7.69 -3.29
C TYR A 23 -2.76 -6.60 -3.17
N VAL A 24 -3.61 -6.47 -4.18
CA VAL A 24 -4.83 -5.67 -4.12
C VAL A 24 -5.99 -6.63 -3.98
N HIS A 25 -6.80 -6.45 -2.94
CA HIS A 25 -7.98 -7.25 -2.63
C HIS A 25 -9.25 -6.43 -2.83
N ASP A 26 -10.33 -7.09 -3.26
CA ASP A 26 -11.68 -6.64 -2.90
C ASP A 26 -12.17 -7.44 -1.69
N ILE A 27 -13.44 -7.27 -1.31
CA ILE A 27 -14.05 -8.02 -0.20
C ILE A 27 -14.16 -9.54 -0.43
N HIS A 28 -13.93 -10.03 -1.67
CA HIS A 28 -14.12 -11.43 -2.04
C HIS A 28 -12.80 -12.16 -2.31
N ALA A 29 -11.81 -11.50 -2.92
CA ALA A 29 -10.60 -12.13 -3.41
C ALA A 29 -9.46 -11.14 -3.73
N VAL A 30 -8.29 -11.70 -4.00
CA VAL A 30 -7.16 -10.99 -4.65
C VAL A 30 -7.55 -10.62 -6.07
N LYS A 31 -7.48 -9.33 -6.40
CA LYS A 31 -7.68 -8.79 -7.76
C LYS A 31 -6.40 -8.62 -8.54
N LYS A 32 -5.30 -8.29 -7.85
CA LYS A 32 -4.00 -8.03 -8.47
C LYS A 32 -2.88 -8.42 -7.52
N THR A 33 -1.83 -8.98 -8.10
CA THR A 33 -0.55 -9.20 -7.42
C THR A 33 0.53 -8.44 -8.18
N VAL A 34 1.41 -7.79 -7.44
CA VAL A 34 2.61 -7.15 -8.00
C VAL A 34 3.81 -7.65 -7.24
N VAL A 35 4.71 -8.31 -7.96
CA VAL A 35 5.97 -8.83 -7.43
C VAL A 35 7.08 -7.90 -7.88
N PHE A 36 7.89 -7.42 -6.94
CA PHE A 36 9.02 -6.58 -7.24
C PHE A 36 10.14 -7.43 -7.83
N ASN A 37 10.88 -6.87 -8.78
CA ASN A 37 12.15 -7.46 -9.18
C ASN A 37 13.07 -7.56 -7.95
N GLY A 38 13.83 -8.65 -7.80
CA GLY A 38 14.70 -8.87 -6.64
C GLY A 38 15.76 -7.78 -6.38
N ARG A 39 15.97 -6.86 -7.33
CA ARG A 39 16.73 -5.63 -7.13
C ARG A 39 16.06 -4.67 -6.14
N TYR A 40 14.75 -4.69 -5.99
CA TYR A 40 14.01 -3.77 -5.15
C TYR A 40 13.52 -4.46 -3.89
N ARG A 41 13.62 -3.73 -2.77
CA ARG A 41 13.06 -4.14 -1.48
C ARG A 41 11.93 -3.19 -1.12
N ILE A 42 10.82 -3.74 -0.63
CA ILE A 42 9.70 -2.97 -0.09
C ILE A 42 9.63 -3.17 1.42
N ASP A 43 9.50 -2.07 2.15
CA ASP A 43 9.24 -2.03 3.58
C ASP A 43 8.00 -1.15 3.85
N TYR A 44 7.32 -1.39 4.96
CA TYR A 44 6.13 -0.64 5.36
C TYR A 44 6.19 -0.21 6.81
N SER A 45 5.88 1.05 7.09
CA SER A 45 6.10 1.67 8.40
C SER A 45 5.04 1.32 9.45
N ASN A 46 3.94 0.67 9.09
CA ASN A 46 2.88 0.31 10.03
C ASN A 46 2.98 -1.19 10.39
N PRO A 47 3.55 -1.53 11.57
CA PRO A 47 3.75 -2.92 11.98
C PRO A 47 2.45 -3.61 12.41
N SER A 48 1.40 -2.84 12.70
CA SER A 48 0.11 -3.34 13.23
C SER A 48 -0.87 -3.73 12.11
N GLY A 49 -0.61 -3.31 10.87
CA GLY A 49 -1.49 -3.52 9.74
C GLY A 49 -0.69 -3.92 8.52
N THR A 50 -0.70 -5.21 8.17
CA THR A 50 -0.24 -5.68 6.86
C THR A 50 -1.15 -5.22 5.72
N TYR A 51 -2.26 -4.55 6.03
CA TYR A 51 -3.28 -4.08 5.10
C TYR A 51 -3.49 -2.58 5.20
N ILE A 52 -3.54 -1.94 4.04
CA ILE A 52 -4.00 -0.57 3.84
C ILE A 52 -5.40 -0.64 3.25
N SER A 53 -6.36 -0.02 3.91
CA SER A 53 -7.71 0.13 3.40
C SER A 53 -8.18 1.57 3.56
N PHE A 54 -9.20 1.92 2.79
CA PHE A 54 -9.80 3.24 2.77
C PHE A 54 -11.31 3.13 3.02
N THR A 55 -11.86 4.11 3.71
CA THR A 55 -13.31 4.28 3.85
C THR A 55 -13.94 4.77 2.55
N HIS A 56 -15.27 4.81 2.50
CA HIS A 56 -16.01 5.38 1.38
C HIS A 56 -15.66 6.86 1.11
N GLU A 57 -15.37 7.61 2.17
CA GLU A 57 -14.92 9.02 2.09
C GLU A 57 -13.48 9.18 1.59
N GLY A 58 -12.77 8.07 1.35
CA GLY A 58 -11.38 8.07 0.92
C GLY A 58 -10.37 8.26 2.05
N SER A 59 -10.81 8.39 3.31
CA SER A 59 -9.90 8.42 4.46
C SER A 59 -9.28 7.04 4.70
N PRO A 60 -7.99 6.94 5.05
CA PRO A 60 -7.34 5.67 5.30
C PRO A 60 -7.79 5.13 6.66
N VAL A 61 -8.11 3.84 6.71
CA VAL A 61 -8.30 3.12 7.98
C VAL A 61 -6.93 2.86 8.61
N ASN A 62 -5.97 2.42 7.79
CA ASN A 62 -4.57 2.21 8.18
C ASN A 62 -3.67 3.06 7.27
N ALA A 63 -3.22 4.19 7.82
CA ALA A 63 -2.21 5.01 7.16
C ALA A 63 -0.80 4.43 7.39
N GLY A 64 0.14 4.81 6.51
CA GLY A 64 1.54 4.46 6.66
C GLY A 64 2.37 4.88 5.44
N THR A 65 3.65 4.56 5.50
CA THR A 65 4.62 4.88 4.45
C THR A 65 5.23 3.60 3.90
N PHE A 66 5.15 3.44 2.59
CA PHE A 66 5.92 2.47 1.84
C PHE A 66 7.31 3.06 1.60
N THR A 67 8.35 2.25 1.81
CA THR A 67 9.69 2.58 1.35
C THR A 67 10.10 1.53 0.33
N ILE A 68 10.39 1.97 -0.89
CA ILE A 68 10.93 1.12 -1.94
C ILE A 68 12.41 1.47 -2.08
N THR A 69 13.28 0.51 -1.82
CA THR A 69 14.73 0.68 -1.88
C THR A 69 15.28 -0.06 -3.09
N ASP A 70 16.02 0.64 -3.95
CA ASP A 70 16.86 0.00 -4.95
C ASP A 70 18.12 -0.55 -4.26
N THR A 71 18.25 -1.86 -4.16
CA THR A 71 19.36 -2.48 -3.44
C THR A 71 20.71 -2.28 -4.14
N LYS A 72 20.72 -1.92 -5.44
CA LYS A 72 21.93 -1.66 -6.23
C LYS A 72 22.44 -0.23 -6.02
N THR A 73 21.56 0.77 -6.13
CA THR A 73 21.95 2.20 -6.02
C THR A 73 21.82 2.74 -4.59
N LYS A 74 21.10 2.04 -3.72
CA LYS A 74 20.71 2.45 -2.36
C LYS A 74 19.76 3.66 -2.32
N GLU A 75 19.24 4.07 -3.46
CA GLU A 75 18.21 5.11 -3.55
C GLU A 75 16.88 4.57 -3.01
N THR A 76 16.10 5.46 -2.41
CA THR A 76 14.84 5.12 -1.75
C THR A 76 13.73 6.04 -2.24
N ILE A 77 12.61 5.45 -2.64
CA ILE A 77 11.37 6.19 -2.88
C ILE A 77 10.43 5.92 -1.72
N GLN A 78 9.86 6.98 -1.16
CA GLN A 78 8.88 6.89 -0.10
C GLN A 78 7.51 7.30 -0.60
N VAL A 79 6.52 6.45 -0.37
CA VAL A 79 5.12 6.73 -0.67
C VAL A 79 4.36 6.78 0.64
N SER A 80 3.82 7.94 1.03
CA SER A 80 3.14 8.14 2.30
C SER A 80 1.66 8.38 2.09
N ILE A 81 0.82 7.67 2.85
CA ILE A 81 -0.62 7.91 2.90
C ILE A 81 -0.90 8.85 4.07
N VAL A 82 -1.40 10.05 3.76
CA VAL A 82 -1.67 11.09 4.75
C VAL A 82 -2.89 10.70 5.60
N PRO A 83 -2.74 10.57 6.94
CA PRO A 83 -3.86 10.31 7.84
C PRO A 83 -5.01 11.30 7.65
N GLY A 84 -6.25 10.81 7.82
CA GLY A 84 -7.47 11.61 7.73
C GLY A 84 -7.89 12.00 6.30
N THR A 85 -6.95 12.20 5.38
CA THR A 85 -7.26 12.70 4.02
C THR A 85 -7.15 11.64 2.92
N GLY A 86 -6.37 10.59 3.14
CA GLY A 86 -6.12 9.54 2.14
C GLY A 86 -5.24 9.98 0.97
N ARG A 87 -4.77 11.23 0.98
CA ARG A 87 -3.85 11.75 -0.03
C ARG A 87 -2.57 10.92 -0.01
N THR A 88 -2.09 10.60 -1.20
CA THR A 88 -0.83 9.88 -1.39
C THR A 88 0.26 10.89 -1.76
N LEU A 89 1.37 10.87 -1.03
CA LEU A 89 2.54 11.70 -1.29
C LEU A 89 3.68 10.80 -1.75
N ILE A 90 4.37 11.19 -2.82
CA ILE A 90 5.58 10.50 -3.30
C ILE A 90 6.76 11.43 -3.02
N LYS A 91 7.79 10.89 -2.38
CA LYS A 91 9.06 11.57 -2.11
C LYS A 91 10.18 10.71 -2.69
N GLU A 92 10.95 11.33 -3.58
CA GLU A 92 12.12 10.75 -4.26
C GLU A 92 13.41 11.25 -3.61
#